data_AF-A0A7V9GKE0-F1
#
_entry.id   AF-A0A7V9GKE0-F1
#
_cell.length_a   1.000
_cell.length_b   1.000
_cell.length_c   1.000
_cell.angle_alpha   90.00
_cell.angle_beta   90.00
_cell.angle_gamma   90.00
#
_symmetry.space_group_name_H-M   'P 1'
#
loop_
_entity.id
_entity.type
_entity.pdbx_description
1 polymer ?
#
loop_
_entity_poly.entity_id
_entity_poly.type
_entity_poly.pdbx_seq_one_letter_code
_entity_poly.pdbx_strand_id
1 'polypeptide(L)'
;MRQRQVAEDLVQETFLAAYQFHHKYQGKSNVKTWLISILNHKIADCYRSKYKTGTEISSGTIEQLFDENQRWKPECRPKDWGNEKELLDPDFTKALKDCFKSCLKNGHQQCK
;
A
#
# COMPACT_ATOMS: atom_id res chain seq x y z
N MET A 1 1.89 25.62 -1.63
CA MET A 1 0.48 25.96 -1.89
C MET A 1 -0.43 24.73 -2.06
N ARG A 2 -0.16 23.79 -2.98
CA ARG A 2 -1.03 22.61 -3.27
C ARG A 2 -1.38 21.71 -2.07
N GLN A 3 -0.51 21.57 -1.08
CA GLN A 3 -0.79 20.69 0.07
C GLN A 3 -1.84 21.26 1.04
N ARG A 4 -1.97 22.58 1.11
CA ARG A 4 -2.90 23.23 2.03
C ARG A 4 -4.36 23.10 1.57
N GLN A 5 -4.63 23.37 0.29
CA GLN A 5 -5.97 23.21 -0.29
C GLN A 5 -6.47 21.78 -0.15
N VAL A 6 -5.61 20.79 -0.43
CA VAL A 6 -5.98 19.37 -0.27
C VAL A 6 -6.33 19.03 1.19
N ALA A 7 -5.62 19.61 2.16
CA ALA A 7 -5.94 19.41 3.57
C ALA A 7 -7.30 20.05 3.94
N GLU A 8 -7.57 21.25 3.44
CA GLU A 8 -8.86 21.95 3.65
C GLU A 8 -10.03 21.16 3.04
N ASP A 9 -9.86 20.65 1.81
CA ASP A 9 -10.87 19.82 1.12
C ASP A 9 -11.16 18.52 1.89
N LEU A 10 -10.11 17.82 2.35
CA LEU A 10 -10.27 16.58 3.12
C LEU A 10 -11.02 16.80 4.43
N VAL A 11 -10.77 17.92 5.11
CA VAL A 11 -11.48 18.29 6.34
C VAL A 11 -12.95 18.58 6.03
N GLN A 12 -13.26 19.33 4.98
CA GLN A 12 -14.63 19.60 4.56
C GLN A 12 -15.39 18.31 4.21
N GLU A 13 -14.79 17.43 3.41
CA GLU A 13 -15.39 16.14 3.08
C GLU A 13 -15.63 15.27 4.31
N THR A 14 -14.73 15.32 5.29
CA THR A 14 -14.87 14.59 6.55
C THR A 14 -16.08 15.08 7.33
N PHE A 15 -16.25 16.41 7.49
CA PHE A 15 -17.41 16.97 8.17
C PHE A 15 -18.72 16.70 7.42
N LEU A 16 -18.71 16.77 6.10
CA LEU A 16 -19.88 16.45 5.27
C LEU A 16 -20.29 14.98 5.43
N ALA A 17 -19.33 14.06 5.37
CA ALA A 17 -19.58 12.63 5.59
C ALA A 17 -20.05 12.36 7.02
N ALA A 18 -19.45 13.00 8.01
CA ALA A 18 -19.87 12.89 9.40
C ALA A 18 -21.31 13.38 9.59
N TYR A 19 -21.69 14.49 8.96
CA TYR A 19 -23.06 15.00 8.99
C TYR A 19 -24.04 14.03 8.34
N GLN A 20 -23.69 13.40 7.21
CA GLN A 20 -24.57 12.42 6.56
C GLN A 20 -24.73 11.12 7.37
N PHE A 21 -23.65 10.66 8.00
CA PHE A 21 -23.61 9.38 8.73
C PHE A 21 -23.70 9.52 10.25
N HIS A 22 -24.08 10.70 10.76
CA HIS A 22 -24.21 10.95 12.20
C HIS A 22 -25.16 9.96 12.89
N HIS A 23 -26.22 9.53 12.21
CA HIS A 23 -27.17 8.53 12.69
C HIS A 23 -26.56 7.13 12.88
N LYS A 24 -25.45 6.82 12.21
CA LYS A 24 -24.73 5.54 12.36
C LYS A 24 -23.74 5.55 13.52
N TYR A 25 -23.51 6.70 14.16
CA TYR A 25 -22.60 6.78 15.28
C TYR A 25 -23.22 6.11 16.52
N GLN A 26 -22.63 4.98 16.92
CA GLN A 26 -23.15 4.13 18.01
C GLN A 26 -22.67 4.56 19.41
N GLY A 27 -21.98 5.69 19.55
CA GLY A 27 -21.48 6.16 20.86
C GLY A 27 -20.36 5.32 21.48
N LYS A 28 -19.83 4.30 20.78
CA LYS A 28 -18.81 3.37 21.29
C LYS A 28 -17.40 3.98 21.45
N SER A 29 -17.17 5.16 20.90
CA SER A 29 -15.90 5.89 20.96
C SER A 29 -16.18 7.38 21.03
N ASN A 30 -15.23 8.22 21.47
CA ASN A 30 -15.42 9.67 21.42
C ASN A 30 -15.67 10.14 19.96
N VAL A 31 -16.55 11.12 19.77
CA VAL A 31 -16.84 11.75 18.47
C VAL A 31 -15.57 12.18 17.75
N LYS A 32 -14.55 12.67 18.46
CA LYS A 32 -13.25 13.01 17.87
C LYS A 32 -12.58 11.80 17.22
N THR A 33 -12.55 10.66 17.90
CA THR A 33 -11.97 9.42 17.39
C THR A 33 -12.74 8.91 16.17
N TRP A 34 -14.06 9.05 16.20
CA TRP A 34 -14.92 8.69 15.07
C TRP A 34 -14.68 9.60 13.86
N LEU A 35 -14.55 10.92 14.05
CA LEU A 35 -14.19 11.84 12.95
C LEU A 35 -12.80 11.53 12.37
N ILE A 36 -11.82 11.23 13.22
CA ILE A 36 -10.47 10.85 12.77
C ILE A 36 -10.52 9.56 11.95
N SER A 37 -11.38 8.59 12.28
CA SER A 37 -11.50 7.37 11.50
C SER A 37 -12.08 7.62 10.09
N ILE A 38 -13.03 8.55 9.96
CA ILE A 38 -13.55 8.99 8.64
C ILE A 38 -12.44 9.68 7.85
N LEU A 39 -11.71 10.62 8.47
CA LEU A 39 -10.60 11.33 7.83
C LEU A 39 -9.51 10.37 7.34
N ASN A 40 -9.16 9.36 8.13
CA ASN A 40 -8.16 8.36 7.75
C ASN A 40 -8.58 7.56 6.51
N HIS A 41 -9.85 7.19 6.40
CA HIS A 41 -10.37 6.54 5.19
C HIS A 41 -10.25 7.47 3.97
N LYS A 42 -10.63 8.75 4.11
CA LYS A 42 -10.51 9.74 3.03
C LYS A 42 -9.05 9.95 2.58
N ILE A 43 -8.12 10.03 3.51
CA ILE A 43 -6.69 10.10 3.22
C ILE A 43 -6.23 8.85 2.47
N ALA A 44 -6.59 7.66 2.96
CA ALA A 44 -6.23 6.40 2.31
C ALA A 44 -6.76 6.32 0.88
N ASP A 45 -8.00 6.74 0.63
CA ASP A 45 -8.60 6.76 -0.70
C ASP A 45 -7.92 7.77 -1.62
N CYS A 46 -7.55 8.95 -1.11
CA CYS A 46 -6.76 9.94 -1.85
C CYS A 46 -5.40 9.35 -2.30
N TYR A 47 -4.71 8.63 -1.40
CA TYR A 47 -3.47 7.94 -1.75
C TYR A 47 -3.71 6.81 -2.75
N ARG A 48 -4.71 5.94 -2.54
CA ARG A 48 -5.06 4.87 -3.49
C ARG A 48 -5.35 5.39 -4.89
N SER A 49 -6.05 6.52 -5.01
CA SER A 49 -6.34 7.16 -6.29
C SER A 49 -5.07 7.67 -6.99
N LYS A 50 -4.16 8.27 -6.23
CA LYS A 50 -2.84 8.70 -6.74
C LYS A 50 -2.01 7.53 -7.28
N TYR A 51 -2.03 6.37 -6.60
CA TYR A 51 -1.28 5.20 -7.03
C TYR A 51 -1.99 4.38 -8.13
N LYS A 52 -3.33 4.42 -8.20
CA LYS A 52 -4.08 3.82 -9.34
C LYS A 52 -3.82 4.54 -10.65
N THR A 53 -3.49 5.83 -10.60
CA THR A 53 -3.11 6.62 -11.77
C THR A 53 -1.62 6.48 -12.11
N GLY A 54 -0.86 5.80 -11.25
CA GLY A 54 0.56 5.50 -11.44
C GLY A 54 0.73 4.33 -12.40
N THR A 55 0.82 4.67 -13.68
CA THR A 55 1.31 3.81 -14.77
C THR A 55 0.46 2.55 -14.98
N GLU A 56 -0.46 2.61 -15.95
CA GLU A 56 -0.80 1.40 -16.69
C GLU A 56 0.48 0.92 -17.37
N ILE A 57 1.26 0.10 -16.67
CA ILE A 57 2.37 -0.60 -17.29
C ILE A 57 1.68 -1.62 -18.18
N SER A 58 1.55 -1.31 -19.47
CA SER A 58 0.96 -2.26 -20.42
C SER A 58 1.74 -3.58 -20.30
N SER A 59 1.06 -4.72 -20.42
CA SER A 59 1.74 -6.03 -20.34
C SER A 59 2.96 -6.09 -21.27
N GLY A 60 2.85 -5.50 -22.46
CA GLY A 60 3.95 -5.42 -23.42
C GLY A 60 5.14 -4.57 -22.97
N THR A 61 4.95 -3.60 -22.08
CA THR A 61 6.05 -2.83 -21.46
C THR A 61 6.80 -3.67 -20.44
N ILE A 62 6.12 -4.55 -19.70
CA ILE A 62 6.75 -5.47 -18.73
C ILE A 62 7.57 -6.52 -19.46
N GLU A 63 7.03 -7.12 -20.52
CA GLU A 63 7.71 -8.12 -21.34
C GLU A 63 9.01 -7.58 -21.95
N GLN A 64 9.09 -6.28 -22.24
CA GLN A 64 10.30 -5.64 -22.75
C GLN A 64 11.42 -5.50 -21.71
N LEU A 65 11.13 -5.62 -20.41
CA LEU A 65 12.12 -5.52 -19.32
C LEU A 65 12.94 -6.79 -19.13
N PHE A 66 12.43 -7.94 -19.60
CA PHE A 66 13.04 -9.25 -19.41
C PHE A 66 13.66 -9.80 -20.69
N ASP A 67 14.76 -10.53 -20.57
CA ASP A 67 15.35 -11.33 -21.64
C ASP A 67 14.59 -12.66 -21.84
N GLU A 68 14.98 -13.44 -22.86
CA GLU A 68 14.36 -14.74 -23.16
C GLU A 68 14.46 -15.74 -21.99
N ASN A 69 15.38 -15.53 -21.04
CA ASN A 69 15.58 -16.35 -19.86
C ASN A 69 14.85 -15.79 -18.62
N GLN A 70 13.92 -14.84 -18.80
CA GLN A 70 13.15 -14.18 -17.74
C GLN A 70 14.03 -13.40 -16.74
N ARG A 71 15.22 -12.96 -17.15
CA ARG A 71 16.09 -12.10 -16.34
C ARG A 71 15.97 -10.66 -16.79
N TRP A 72 16.24 -9.72 -15.87
CA TRP A 72 16.29 -8.30 -16.20
C TRP A 72 17.32 -8.03 -17.30
N LYS A 73 16.92 -7.31 -18.34
CA LYS A 73 17.88 -6.78 -19.32
C LYS A 73 18.87 -5.84 -18.62
N PRO A 74 20.16 -5.85 -18.97
CA PRO A 74 21.19 -5.05 -18.31
C PRO A 74 20.84 -3.56 -18.22
N GLU A 75 20.23 -3.01 -19.26
CA GLU A 75 19.79 -1.62 -19.39
C GLU A 75 18.54 -1.27 -18.56
N CYS A 76 17.74 -2.27 -18.18
CA CYS A 76 16.49 -2.10 -17.43
C CYS A 76 16.61 -2.57 -15.97
N ARG A 77 17.79 -3.01 -15.53
CA ARG A 77 18.00 -3.47 -14.16
C ARG A 77 17.69 -2.32 -13.19
N PRO A 78 16.87 -2.56 -12.14
CA PRO A 78 16.68 -1.58 -11.08
C PRO A 78 18.03 -1.13 -10.55
N LYS A 79 18.21 0.18 -10.38
CA LYS A 79 19.42 0.71 -9.73
C LYS A 79 19.56 0.11 -8.35
N ASP A 80 20.81 -0.02 -7.91
CA ASP A 80 21.16 -0.38 -6.55
C ASP A 80 20.37 0.53 -5.58
N TRP A 81 19.56 -0.07 -4.71
CA TRP A 81 18.72 0.65 -3.74
C TRP A 81 19.57 1.31 -2.64
N GLY A 82 20.90 1.17 -2.70
CA GLY A 82 21.84 1.83 -1.82
C GLY A 82 21.88 1.15 -0.46
N ASN A 83 21.07 1.63 0.48
CA ASN A 83 21.06 1.13 1.86
C ASN A 83 20.14 -0.09 2.02
N GLU A 84 20.52 -1.24 1.44
CA GLU A 84 19.80 -2.51 1.61
C GLU A 84 19.61 -2.92 3.08
N LYS A 85 20.53 -2.49 3.97
CA LYS A 85 20.48 -2.79 5.41
C LYS A 85 19.42 -1.99 6.20
N GLU A 86 19.00 -0.82 5.69
CA GLU A 86 17.92 -0.01 6.29
C GLU A 86 16.56 -0.27 5.60
N LEU A 87 16.59 -0.81 4.38
CA LEU A 87 15.39 -1.00 3.57
C LEU A 87 14.46 -2.07 4.15
N LEU A 88 15.01 -3.03 4.89
CA LEU A 88 14.24 -4.12 5.50
C LEU A 88 14.50 -4.16 7.01
N ASP A 89 13.41 -4.01 7.76
CA ASP A 89 13.43 -4.22 9.20
C ASP A 89 13.99 -5.63 9.51
N PRO A 90 14.95 -5.76 10.44
CA PRO A 90 15.47 -7.07 10.84
C PRO A 90 14.37 -8.03 11.31
N ASP A 91 13.30 -7.53 11.94
CA ASP A 91 12.15 -8.34 12.36
C ASP A 91 11.32 -8.80 11.15
N PHE A 92 11.15 -7.95 10.15
CA PHE A 92 10.51 -8.32 8.88
C PHE A 92 11.31 -9.42 8.17
N THR A 93 12.63 -9.27 8.10
CA THR A 93 13.51 -10.25 7.44
C THR A 93 13.48 -11.61 8.13
N LYS A 94 13.36 -11.61 9.46
CA LYS A 94 13.18 -12.82 10.26
C LYS A 94 11.84 -13.49 9.96
N ALA A 95 10.73 -12.74 10.02
CA ALA A 95 9.40 -13.25 9.70
C ALA A 95 9.30 -13.79 8.27
N LEU A 96 9.92 -13.10 7.30
CA LEU A 96 9.97 -13.52 5.90
C LEU A 96 10.76 -14.83 5.74
N LYS A 97 11.93 -14.95 6.36
CA LYS A 97 12.73 -16.20 6.35
C LYS A 97 11.99 -17.36 7.01
N ASP A 98 11.26 -17.10 8.09
CA ASP A 98 10.48 -18.12 8.77
C ASP A 98 9.27 -18.54 7.93
N CYS A 99 8.64 -17.60 7.22
CA CYS A 99 7.59 -17.87 6.25
C CYS A 99 8.12 -18.74 5.08
N PHE A 100 9.27 -18.38 4.48
CA PHE A 100 9.89 -19.19 3.42
C PHE A 100 10.24 -20.60 3.91
N LYS A 101 10.81 -20.73 5.12
CA LYS A 101 11.11 -22.04 5.71
C LYS A 101 9.83 -22.84 5.99
N SER A 102 8.76 -22.19 6.44
CA SER A 102 7.47 -22.82 6.68
C SER A 102 6.84 -23.29 5.37
N CYS A 103 6.83 -22.46 4.32
CA CYS A 103 6.33 -22.82 3.00
C CYS A 103 7.12 -23.98 2.38
N LEU A 104 8.46 -23.99 2.51
CA LEU A 104 9.30 -25.07 2.00
C LEU A 104 9.12 -26.39 2.79
N LYS A 105 8.83 -26.32 4.10
CA LYS A 105 8.53 -27.51 4.91
C LYS A 105 7.10 -28.04 4.68
N ASN A 106 6.14 -27.15 4.43
CA ASN A 106 4.73 -27.51 4.25
C ASN A 106 4.39 -27.90 2.81
N GLY A 107 5.28 -27.68 1.84
CA GLY A 107 5.14 -28.14 0.45
C GLY A 107 5.09 -29.67 0.27
N HIS A 108 5.31 -30.45 1.33
CA HIS A 108 5.19 -31.91 1.30
C HIS A 108 3.88 -32.47 1.90
N GLN A 109 3.02 -31.63 2.51
CA GLN A 109 1.82 -32.08 3.23
C GLN A 109 0.49 -31.64 2.58
N GLN A 110 0.50 -31.06 1.37
CA GLN A 110 -0.74 -30.75 0.62
C GLN A 110 -0.82 -31.45 -0.77
N CYS A 111 -0.05 -32.50 -0.99
CA CYS A 111 -0.30 -33.46 -2.07
C CYS A 111 -0.89 -34.76 -1.50
N LYS A 112 -2.14 -34.68 -1.04
CA LYS A 112 -3.08 -35.80 -1.05
C LYS A 112 -4.51 -35.27 -1.07
#